data_AF-A0A953N147-F1
#
_entry.id   AF-A0A953N147-F1
#
_cell.length_a   1.000
_cell.length_b   1.000
_cell.length_c   1.000
_cell.angle_alpha   90.00
_cell.angle_beta   90.00
_cell.angle_gamma   90.00
#
_symmetry.space_group_name_H-M   'P 1'
#
loop_
_entity.id
_entity.type
_entity.pdbx_description
1 polymer ?
#
loop_
_entity_poly.entity_id
_entity_poly.type
_entity_poly.pdbx_seq_one_letter_code
_entity_poly.pdbx_strand_id
1 'polypeptide(L)'
;MNDIDLVLGIIVGTLLLVLLMGTVLLLMVRNSSRRQRHRAELAELGLRHAREVMGAEREAVRQTLQEVGAELHDNVSQLLMVIHMGLNWLPEGEKPLPRLDASREALAECIKEVRRLGHTLNTDLWEDRTLETALKDLAD
;
A
#
# COMPACT_ATOMS: atom_id res chain seq x y z
N MET A 1 -48.44 -42.74 -50.98
CA MET A 1 -47.26 -42.05 -50.41
C MET A 1 -46.08 -42.94 -50.78
N ASN A 2 -45.14 -42.45 -51.59
CA ASN A 2 -44.04 -43.30 -52.06
C ASN A 2 -43.04 -43.50 -50.92
N ASP A 3 -42.47 -44.69 -50.80
CA ASP A 3 -41.46 -45.00 -49.76
C ASP A 3 -40.27 -44.03 -49.79
N ILE A 4 -39.97 -43.48 -50.97
CA ILE A 4 -38.94 -42.45 -51.18
C ILE A 4 -39.27 -41.15 -50.41
N ASP A 5 -40.52 -40.69 -50.43
CA ASP A 5 -40.94 -39.45 -49.75
C ASP A 5 -40.81 -39.60 -48.22
N LEU A 6 -41.13 -40.80 -47.71
CA LEU A 6 -40.99 -41.13 -46.29
C LEU A 6 -39.52 -41.12 -45.86
N VAL A 7 -38.64 -41.78 -46.62
CA VAL A 7 -37.20 -41.82 -46.35
C VAL A 7 -36.59 -40.42 -46.40
N LEU A 8 -36.97 -39.60 -47.38
CA LEU A 8 -36.45 -38.24 -47.56
C LEU A 8 -36.87 -37.34 -46.38
N GLY A 9 -38.12 -37.45 -45.91
CA GLY A 9 -38.61 -36.75 -44.72
C GLY A 9 -37.83 -37.12 -43.44
N ILE A 10 -37.51 -38.41 -43.25
CA ILE A 10 -36.73 -38.87 -42.09
C ILE A 10 -35.29 -38.32 -42.14
N ILE A 11 -34.66 -38.32 -43.31
CA ILE A 11 -33.30 -37.78 -43.48
C ILE A 11 -33.27 -36.29 -43.16
N VAL A 12 -34.18 -35.50 -43.76
CA VAL A 12 -34.26 -34.05 -43.54
C VAL A 12 -34.56 -33.73 -42.07
N GLY A 13 -35.50 -34.45 -41.45
CA GLY A 13 -35.83 -34.28 -40.04
C GLY A 13 -34.64 -34.55 -39.11
N THR A 14 -33.91 -35.64 -39.36
CA THR A 14 -32.71 -36.00 -38.58
C THR A 14 -31.61 -34.95 -38.77
N LEU A 15 -31.38 -34.49 -39.99
CA LEU A 15 -30.35 -33.51 -40.30
C LEU A 15 -30.64 -32.15 -39.66
N LEU A 16 -31.92 -31.73 -39.64
CA LEU A 16 -32.36 -30.52 -38.97
C LEU A 16 -32.18 -30.62 -37.45
N LEU A 17 -32.46 -31.78 -36.85
CA LEU A 17 -32.28 -32.02 -35.42
C LEU A 17 -30.78 -31.99 -35.04
N VAL A 18 -29.91 -32.59 -35.85
CA VAL A 18 -28.45 -32.52 -35.67
C VAL A 18 -27.94 -31.08 -35.80
N LEU A 19 -28.44 -30.33 -36.79
CA LEU A 19 -28.10 -28.92 -36.97
C LEU A 19 -28.49 -28.09 -35.75
N LEU A 20 -29.72 -28.26 -35.26
CA LEU A 20 -30.22 -27.60 -34.06
C LEU A 20 -29.33 -27.91 -32.85
N MET A 21 -29.04 -29.19 -32.61
CA MET A 21 -28.17 -29.62 -31.52
C MET A 21 -26.76 -29.00 -31.63
N GLY A 22 -26.18 -29.00 -32.83
CA GLY A 22 -24.88 -28.39 -33.10
C GLY A 22 -24.87 -26.89 -32.80
N THR A 23 -25.92 -26.16 -33.21
CA THR A 23 -26.02 -24.72 -32.93
C THR A 23 -26.14 -24.42 -31.44
N VAL A 24 -26.92 -25.20 -30.69
CA VAL A 24 -27.07 -25.05 -29.23
C VAL A 24 -25.73 -25.30 -28.53
N LEU A 25 -25.02 -26.37 -28.89
CA LEU A 25 -23.70 -26.68 -28.33
C LEU A 25 -22.69 -25.56 -28.63
N LEU A 26 -22.64 -25.06 -29.87
CA LEU A 26 -21.76 -23.96 -30.26
C LEU A 26 -22.03 -22.71 -29.43
N LEU A 27 -23.30 -22.33 -29.29
CA LEU A 27 -23.70 -21.17 -28.49
C LEU A 27 -23.34 -21.35 -27.01
N MET A 28 -23.53 -22.56 -26.47
CA MET A 28 -23.18 -22.88 -25.08
C MET A 28 -21.68 -22.73 -24.84
N VAL A 29 -20.84 -23.29 -25.72
CA VAL A 29 -19.37 -23.17 -25.61
C VAL A 29 -18.93 -21.71 -25.75
N ARG A 30 -19.47 -20.98 -26.73
CA ARG A 30 -19.14 -19.56 -26.95
C ARG A 30 -19.53 -18.70 -25.74
N ASN A 31 -20.72 -18.93 -25.17
CA ASN A 31 -21.19 -18.22 -23.97
C ASN A 31 -20.34 -18.56 -22.74
N SER A 32 -19.99 -19.84 -22.56
CA SER A 32 -19.12 -20.28 -21.46
C SER A 32 -17.74 -19.61 -21.53
N SER A 33 -17.11 -19.63 -22.72
CA SER A 33 -15.80 -18.99 -22.93
C SER A 33 -15.86 -17.47 -22.69
N ARG A 34 -16.92 -16.79 -23.17
CA ARG A 34 -17.12 -15.36 -22.91
C ARG A 34 -17.28 -15.07 -21.41
N ARG A 35 -18.05 -15.87 -20.69
CA ARG A 35 -18.24 -15.73 -19.24
C ARG A 35 -16.94 -15.94 -18.46
N GLN A 36 -16.13 -16.93 -18.86
CA GLN A 36 -14.83 -17.17 -18.24
C GLN A 36 -13.87 -15.99 -18.45
N ARG A 37 -13.76 -15.48 -19.69
CA ARG A 37 -12.93 -14.31 -19.99
C ARG A 37 -13.38 -13.08 -19.21
N HIS A 38 -14.68 -12.80 -19.20
CA HIS A 38 -15.21 -11.66 -18.46
C HIS A 38 -14.95 -11.75 -16.95
N ARG A 39 -15.07 -12.95 -16.36
CA ARG A 39 -14.71 -13.17 -14.94
C ARG A 39 -13.22 -12.97 -14.69
N ALA A 40 -12.35 -13.41 -15.60
CA ALA A 40 -10.92 -13.21 -15.49
C ALA A 40 -10.55 -11.72 -15.59
N GLU A 41 -11.15 -10.98 -16.53
CA GLU A 41 -10.98 -9.53 -16.66
C GLU A 41 -11.43 -8.79 -15.40
N LEU A 42 -12.58 -9.13 -14.84
CA LEU A 42 -13.07 -8.55 -13.58
C LEU A 42 -12.14 -8.83 -12.39
N ALA A 43 -11.62 -10.07 -12.31
CA ALA A 43 -10.66 -10.42 -11.27
C ALA A 43 -9.34 -9.64 -11.41
N GLU A 44 -8.85 -9.49 -12.64
CA GLU A 44 -7.64 -8.70 -12.91
C GLU A 44 -7.84 -7.22 -12.59
N LEU A 45 -8.99 -6.64 -12.97
CA LEU A 45 -9.36 -5.27 -12.61
C LEU A 45 -9.42 -5.07 -11.10
N GLY A 46 -10.01 -6.03 -10.37
CA GLY A 46 -10.03 -6.00 -8.89
C GLY A 46 -8.62 -6.04 -8.29
N LEU A 47 -7.74 -6.90 -8.82
CA LEU A 47 -6.35 -6.99 -8.36
C LEU A 47 -5.54 -5.74 -8.67
N ARG A 48 -5.78 -5.09 -9.82
CA ARG A 48 -5.13 -3.81 -10.18
C ARG A 48 -5.62 -2.69 -9.27
N HIS A 49 -6.93 -2.57 -9.08
CA HIS A 49 -7.52 -1.57 -8.21
C HIS A 49 -7.02 -1.70 -6.77
N ALA A 50 -6.98 -2.93 -6.22
CA ALA A 50 -6.43 -3.17 -4.88
C ALA A 50 -4.96 -2.74 -4.77
N ARG A 51 -4.14 -2.99 -5.81
CA ARG A 51 -2.75 -2.55 -5.85
C ARG A 51 -2.62 -1.03 -5.92
N GLU A 52 -3.45 -0.37 -6.72
CA GLU A 52 -3.48 1.09 -6.83
C GLU A 52 -3.87 1.74 -5.50
N VAL A 53 -4.90 1.22 -4.83
CA VAL A 53 -5.34 1.70 -3.50
C VAL A 53 -4.23 1.52 -2.47
N MET A 54 -3.63 0.33 -2.37
CA MET A 54 -2.51 0.09 -1.45
C MET A 54 -1.31 1.01 -1.73
N GLY A 55 -1.02 1.29 -3.01
CA GLY A 55 0.03 2.23 -3.40
C GLY A 55 -0.30 3.66 -2.97
N ALA A 56 -1.53 4.11 -3.20
CA ALA A 56 -1.99 5.44 -2.83
C ALA A 56 -1.99 5.66 -1.31
N GLU A 57 -2.43 4.67 -0.53
CA GLU A 57 -2.37 4.70 0.94
C GLU A 57 -0.93 4.81 1.44
N ARG A 58 -0.01 4.03 0.86
CA ARG A 58 1.42 4.10 1.20
C ARG A 58 2.00 5.46 0.89
N GLU A 59 1.70 6.03 -0.28
CA GLU A 59 2.22 7.35 -0.66
C GLU A 59 1.65 8.45 0.25
N ALA A 60 0.35 8.40 0.57
CA ALA A 60 -0.25 9.36 1.49
C ALA A 60 0.37 9.29 2.89
N VAL A 61 0.62 8.09 3.41
CA VAL A 61 1.34 7.89 4.68
C VAL A 61 2.77 8.41 4.58
N ARG A 62 3.48 8.10 3.48
CA ARG A 62 4.85 8.56 3.26
C ARG A 62 4.94 10.09 3.27
N GLN A 63 4.07 10.74 2.52
CA GLN A 63 3.97 12.20 2.50
C GLN A 63 3.69 12.75 3.91
N THR A 64 2.73 12.17 4.62
CA THR A 64 2.39 12.61 5.99
C THR A 64 3.58 12.46 6.94
N LEU A 65 4.32 11.36 6.87
CA LEU A 65 5.50 11.13 7.72
C LEU A 65 6.64 12.11 7.38
N GLN A 66 6.84 12.42 6.09
CA GLN A 66 7.81 13.42 5.68
C GLN A 66 7.43 14.82 6.19
N GLU A 67 6.17 15.22 6.06
CA GLU A 67 5.67 16.49 6.57
C GLU A 67 5.86 16.59 8.10
N VAL A 68 5.47 15.54 8.84
CA VAL A 68 5.67 15.48 10.29
C VAL A 68 7.16 15.51 10.67
N GLY A 69 8.00 14.78 9.94
CA GLY A 69 9.45 14.76 10.17
C GLY A 69 10.10 16.12 9.96
N ALA A 70 9.69 16.82 8.90
CA ALA A 70 10.13 18.18 8.61
C ALA A 70 9.67 19.17 9.68
N GLU A 71 8.40 19.12 10.08
CA GLU A 71 7.86 20.02 11.10
C GLU A 71 8.49 19.78 12.47
N LEU A 72 8.78 18.52 12.81
CA LEU A 72 9.51 18.17 14.03
C LEU A 72 10.97 18.67 13.99
N HIS A 73 11.65 18.50 12.86
CA HIS A 73 13.03 18.98 12.70
C HIS A 73 13.11 20.50 12.81
N ASP A 74 12.26 21.22 12.07
CA ASP A 74 12.35 22.68 12.00
C ASP A 74 11.72 23.32 13.23
N ASN A 75 10.43 23.11 13.50
CA ASN A 75 9.75 23.88 14.54
C ASN A 75 10.16 23.42 15.95
N VAL A 76 10.10 22.11 16.21
CA VAL A 76 10.34 21.59 17.56
C VAL A 76 11.83 21.69 17.92
N SER A 77 12.74 21.29 17.03
CA SER A 77 14.19 21.39 17.35
C SER A 77 14.65 22.84 17.50
N GLN A 78 14.11 23.79 16.72
CA GLN A 78 14.42 25.22 16.90
C GLN A 78 13.90 25.75 18.24
N LEU A 79 12.67 25.43 18.63
CA LEU A 79 12.10 25.90 19.91
C LEU A 79 12.93 25.38 21.10
N LEU A 80 13.33 24.11 21.09
CA LEU A 80 14.22 23.59 22.13
C LEU A 80 15.59 24.27 22.12
N MET A 81 16.14 24.60 20.94
CA MET A 81 17.40 25.34 20.83
C MET A 81 17.32 26.73 21.47
N VAL A 82 16.19 27.44 21.30
CA VAL A 82 15.93 28.73 21.94
C VAL A 82 15.87 28.59 23.46
N ILE A 83 15.18 27.56 23.97
CA ILE A 83 15.13 27.29 25.41
C ILE A 83 16.54 26.97 25.95
N HIS A 84 17.33 26.19 25.21
CA HIS A 84 18.71 25.85 25.58
C HIS A 84 19.61 27.09 25.63
N MET A 85 19.50 27.99 24.65
CA MET A 85 20.22 29.27 24.65
C MET A 85 19.78 30.17 25.82
N GLY A 86 18.48 30.27 26.09
CA GLY A 86 17.94 31.07 27.19
C GLY A 86 18.39 30.54 28.56
N LEU A 87 18.38 29.22 28.73
CA LEU A 87 18.95 28.59 29.92
C LEU A 87 20.43 28.90 30.05
N ASN A 88 21.18 28.89 28.94
CA ASN A 88 22.60 29.22 28.90
C ASN A 88 22.95 30.67 29.24
N TRP A 89 22.02 31.61 29.05
CA TRP A 89 22.21 33.01 29.43
C TRP A 89 22.07 33.25 30.94
N LEU A 90 21.41 32.36 31.68
CA LEU A 90 21.19 32.55 33.12
C LEU A 90 22.54 32.75 33.85
N PRO A 91 22.70 33.85 34.61
CA PRO A 91 23.96 34.16 35.27
C PRO A 91 24.31 33.07 36.27
N GLU A 92 25.57 32.63 36.25
CA GLU A 92 26.12 31.74 37.28
C GLU A 92 26.10 32.50 38.62
N GLY A 93 25.17 32.12 39.50
CA GLY A 93 25.15 32.64 40.86
C GLY A 93 26.34 32.10 41.68
N GLU A 94 26.63 32.73 42.82
CA GLU A 94 27.75 32.34 43.72
C GLU A 94 27.71 30.88 44.22
N LYS A 95 26.59 30.18 44.05
CA LYS A 95 26.45 28.75 44.37
C LYS A 95 26.13 27.97 43.10
N PRO A 96 26.83 26.85 42.83
CA PRO A 96 26.46 25.96 41.73
C PRO A 96 25.01 25.50 41.92
N LEU A 97 24.24 25.48 40.82
CA LEU A 97 22.90 24.92 40.76
C LEU A 97 22.91 23.61 39.96
N PRO A 98 23.21 22.45 40.59
CA PRO A 98 23.26 21.15 39.90
C PRO A 98 22.00 20.80 39.11
N ARG A 99 20.84 21.30 39.55
CA ARG A 99 19.56 21.11 38.84
C ARG A 99 19.49 21.88 37.52
N LEU A 100 20.15 23.05 37.43
CA LEU A 100 20.20 23.84 36.21
C LEU A 100 21.08 23.16 35.17
N ASP A 101 22.24 22.65 35.58
CA ASP A 101 23.15 21.90 34.71
C ASP A 101 22.51 20.61 34.20
N ALA A 102 21.87 19.84 35.09
CA ALA A 102 21.11 18.65 34.71
C ALA A 102 19.97 18.97 33.73
N SER A 103 19.31 20.13 33.87
CA SER A 103 18.25 20.56 32.95
C SER A 103 18.80 20.95 31.58
N ARG A 104 19.99 21.55 31.51
CA ARG A 104 20.67 21.88 30.24
C ARG A 104 21.09 20.62 29.51
N GLU A 105 21.66 19.66 30.22
CA GLU A 105 22.08 18.37 29.67
C GLU A 105 20.88 17.56 29.16
N ALA A 106 19.81 17.44 29.96
CA ALA A 106 18.58 16.78 29.53
C ALA A 106 17.93 17.43 28.30
N LEU A 107 17.97 18.77 28.21
CA LEU A 107 17.45 19.49 27.05
C LEU A 107 18.31 19.29 25.80
N ALA A 108 19.65 19.26 25.95
CA ALA A 108 20.56 18.96 24.85
C ALA A 108 20.34 17.54 24.30
N GLU A 109 20.10 16.57 25.19
CA GLU A 109 19.75 15.20 24.81
C GLU A 109 18.38 15.12 24.12
N CYS A 110 17.38 15.86 24.62
CA CYS A 110 16.07 15.96 23.98
C CYS A 110 16.14 16.56 22.56
N ILE A 111 16.93 17.61 22.35
CA ILE A 111 17.17 18.19 21.00
C ILE A 111 17.74 17.13 20.06
N LYS A 112 18.72 16.35 20.55
CA LYS A 112 19.37 15.30 19.76
C LYS A 112 18.37 14.20 19.37
N GLU A 113 17.52 13.76 20.30
CA GLU A 113 16.51 12.74 20.03
C GLU A 113 15.39 13.23 19.10
N VAL A 114 14.91 14.47 19.28
CA VAL A 114 13.92 15.08 18.37
C VAL A 114 14.49 15.20 16.95
N ARG A 115 15.75 15.63 16.82
CA ARG A 115 16.43 15.71 15.52
C ARG A 115 16.59 14.33 14.89
N ARG A 116 16.95 13.32 15.68
CA ARG A 116 17.05 11.92 15.23
C ARG A 116 15.71 11.43 14.72
N LEU A 117 14.62 11.64 15.48
CA LEU A 117 13.26 11.23 15.09
C LEU A 117 12.77 11.95 13.84
N GLY A 118 12.97 13.27 13.74
CA GLY A 118 12.58 14.04 12.55
C GLY A 118 13.33 13.56 11.31
N HIS A 119 14.63 13.30 11.43
CA HIS A 119 15.43 12.71 10.36
C HIS A 119 14.96 11.29 10.00
N THR A 120 14.67 10.44 10.97
CA THR A 120 14.16 9.07 10.76
C THR A 120 12.78 9.06 10.10
N LEU A 121 11.90 10.02 10.41
CA LEU A 121 10.58 10.13 9.78
C LEU A 121 10.65 10.70 8.36
N ASN A 122 11.60 11.61 8.11
CA ASN A 122 11.79 12.27 6.83
C ASN A 122 12.66 11.45 5.84
N THR A 123 13.64 10.71 6.36
CA THR A 123 14.52 9.84 5.56
C THR A 123 13.84 8.51 5.38
N ASP A 124 13.71 8.05 4.13
CA ASP A 124 12.99 6.85 3.73
C ASP A 124 13.27 5.63 4.64
N LEU A 125 12.46 5.47 5.70
CA LEU A 125 12.46 4.26 6.51
C LEU A 125 11.86 3.05 5.77
N TRP A 126 11.38 3.28 4.55
CA TRP A 126 10.54 2.37 3.81
C TRP A 126 11.09 2.00 2.43
N GLU A 127 12.22 2.57 1.99
CA GLU A 127 12.82 2.20 0.70
C GLU A 127 13.44 0.79 0.71
N ASP A 128 13.77 0.20 1.88
CA ASP A 128 14.62 -1.01 1.88
C ASP A 128 14.25 -2.13 2.88
N ARG A 129 13.12 -2.05 3.58
CA ARG A 129 12.62 -3.21 4.35
C ARG A 129 11.88 -4.16 3.43
N THR A 130 12.65 -4.94 2.66
CA THR A 130 12.13 -6.14 2.01
C THR A 130 11.60 -7.12 3.07
N LEU A 131 10.59 -7.90 2.71
CA LEU A 131 9.97 -8.90 3.59
C LEU A 131 11.01 -9.86 4.22
N GLU A 132 12.13 -10.07 3.52
CA GLU A 132 13.27 -10.86 3.97
C GLU A 132 13.96 -10.28 5.21
N THR A 133 14.15 -8.96 5.27
CA THR A 133 14.79 -8.29 6.42
C THR A 133 13.90 -8.31 7.65
N ALA A 134 12.58 -8.16 7.46
CA ALA A 134 11.60 -8.20 8.56
C ALA A 134 11.43 -9.61 9.15
N LEU A 135 11.66 -10.67 8.37
CA LEU A 135 11.60 -12.06 8.83
C LEU A 135 12.88 -12.50 9.56
N LYS A 136 14.05 -11.97 9.19
CA LYS A 136 15.32 -12.25 9.87
C LYS A 136 15.37 -11.67 11.28
N ASP A 137 14.89 -10.43 11.46
CA ASP A 137 14.83 -9.75 12.77
C ASP A 137 13.86 -10.42 13.78
N LEU A 138 12.91 -11.25 13.32
CA LEU A 138 11.98 -11.97 14.21
C LEU A 138 12.51 -13.36 14.62
N ALA A 139 13.58 -13.83 13.98
CA ALA A 139 14.19 -15.13 14.21
C ALA A 139 15.42 -15.06 15.14
N ASP A 140 15.91 -13.85 15.42
CA ASP A 140 16.95 -13.54 16.42
C ASP A 140 16.33 -12.92 17.69
#